data_AF-A0A498QA44-F1
#
_entry.id   AF-A0A498QA44-F1
#
_cell.length_a   1.000
_cell.length_b   1.000
_cell.length_c   1.000
_cell.angle_alpha   90.00
_cell.angle_beta   90.00
_cell.angle_gamma   90.00
#
_symmetry.space_group_name_H-M   'P 1'
#
loop_
_entity.id
_entity.type
_entity.pdbx_description
1 polymer ?
#
loop_
_entity_poly.entity_id
_entity_poly.type
_entity_poly.pdbx_seq_one_letter_code
_entity_poly.pdbx_strand_id
1 'polypeptide(L)'
;MALVLLYLVVLVLVAVVLFGAASLLFGRGEHLPPLPRATTATVLPASGIAGADVDAVKFTQVLRGYKTSEVDWVLDRLGRELDALRSQLAAVHESPAGAPEVEGTHAADVDAVAHDRPSPT
;
A
#
# COMPACT_ATOMS: atom_id res chain seq x y z
N MET A 1 -17.42 51.98 38.32
CA MET A 1 -16.32 51.09 37.92
C MET A 1 -16.55 49.64 38.32
N ALA A 2 -16.79 49.31 39.59
CA ALA A 2 -17.00 47.92 40.05
C ALA A 2 -18.16 47.17 39.36
N LEU A 3 -19.31 47.83 39.16
CA LEU A 3 -20.45 47.24 38.42
C LEU A 3 -20.08 46.90 36.97
N VAL A 4 -19.36 47.79 36.28
CA VAL A 4 -18.91 47.57 34.90
C VAL A 4 -17.96 46.36 34.81
N LEU A 5 -17.03 46.24 35.75
CA LEU A 5 -16.13 45.10 35.86
C LEU A 5 -16.90 43.79 36.11
N LEU A 6 -17.88 43.82 37.03
CA LEU A 6 -18.74 42.67 37.32
C LEU A 6 -19.51 42.22 36.07
N TYR A 7 -20.11 43.16 35.33
CA TYR A 7 -20.83 42.85 34.10
C TYR A 7 -19.91 42.24 33.04
N LEU A 8 -18.68 42.75 32.86
CA LEU A 8 -17.72 42.16 31.93
C LEU A 8 -17.33 40.72 32.31
N VAL A 9 -17.07 40.46 33.58
CA VAL A 9 -16.74 39.10 34.05
C VAL A 9 -17.91 38.15 33.81
N VAL A 10 -19.13 38.56 34.14
CA VAL A 10 -20.34 37.75 33.89
C VAL A 10 -20.54 37.53 32.38
N LEU A 11 -20.32 38.55 31.55
CA LEU A 11 -20.42 38.43 30.10
C LEU A 11 -19.42 37.39 29.55
N VAL A 12 -18.17 37.46 29.98
CA VAL A 12 -17.13 36.48 29.58
C VAL A 12 -17.49 35.09 30.07
N LEU A 13 -17.95 34.94 31.32
CA LEU A 13 -18.38 33.66 31.86
C LEU A 13 -19.51 33.05 31.02
N VAL A 14 -20.54 33.85 30.71
CA VAL A 14 -21.66 33.43 29.86
C VAL A 14 -21.16 33.05 28.47
N ALA A 15 -20.27 33.84 27.87
CA ALA A 15 -19.67 33.53 26.57
C ALA A 15 -18.91 32.20 26.58
N VAL A 16 -18.11 31.93 27.62
CA VAL A 16 -17.38 30.66 27.79
C VAL A 16 -18.34 29.49 27.97
N VAL A 17 -19.39 29.65 28.77
CA VAL A 17 -20.41 28.61 28.98
C VAL A 17 -21.17 28.31 27.69
N LEU A 18 -21.61 29.35 26.98
CA LEU A 18 -22.30 29.20 25.70
C LEU A 18 -21.40 28.59 24.63
N PHE A 19 -20.14 29.02 24.56
CA PHE A 19 -19.15 28.46 23.65
C PHE A 19 -18.85 27.00 23.98
N GLY A 20 -18.69 26.65 25.27
CA GLY A 20 -18.49 25.28 25.72
C GLY A 20 -19.69 24.39 25.41
N ALA A 21 -20.90 24.86 25.69
CA ALA A 21 -22.14 24.15 25.36
C ALA A 21 -22.28 23.98 23.85
N ALA A 22 -22.07 25.03 23.06
CA ALA A 22 -22.09 24.96 21.61
C ALA A 22 -21.00 24.03 21.07
N SER A 23 -19.79 24.04 21.62
CA SER A 23 -18.71 23.12 21.25
C SER A 23 -19.03 21.66 21.63
N LEU A 24 -19.76 21.43 22.72
CA LEU A 24 -20.23 20.08 23.06
C LEU A 24 -21.38 19.60 22.17
N LEU A 25 -22.32 20.49 21.83
CA LEU A 25 -23.49 20.19 20.98
C LEU A 25 -23.12 20.08 19.49
N PHE A 26 -22.30 21.01 18.98
CA PHE A 26 -21.90 21.13 17.58
C PHE A 26 -20.48 20.62 17.31
N GLY A 27 -19.55 20.79 18.25
CA GLY A 27 -18.11 20.49 18.09
C GLY A 27 -17.73 19.02 18.28
N ARG A 28 -18.69 18.14 18.60
CA ARG A 28 -18.50 16.69 18.48
C ARG A 28 -18.76 16.15 17.08
N GLY A 29 -18.81 17.07 16.09
CA GLY A 29 -19.21 16.77 14.73
C GLY A 29 -20.69 16.41 14.72
N GLU A 30 -21.45 17.04 13.84
CA GLU A 30 -22.62 16.33 13.32
C GLU A 30 -22.14 14.91 12.96
N HIS A 31 -22.92 13.89 13.32
CA HIS A 31 -22.87 12.61 12.64
C HIS A 31 -23.18 12.90 11.18
N LEU A 32 -22.18 13.40 10.44
CA LEU A 32 -22.22 13.48 9.00
C LEU A 32 -22.53 12.05 8.60
N PRO A 33 -23.64 11.80 7.89
CA PRO A 33 -23.92 10.48 7.38
C PRO A 33 -22.63 10.00 6.71
N PRO A 34 -22.12 8.81 7.08
CA PRO A 34 -20.79 8.36 6.71
C PRO A 34 -20.61 8.62 5.23
N LEU A 35 -19.65 9.49 4.88
CA LEU A 35 -19.41 9.84 3.48
C LEU A 35 -19.35 8.51 2.70
N PRO A 36 -20.04 8.41 1.55
CA PRO A 36 -20.01 7.22 0.72
C PRO A 36 -18.55 6.75 0.60
N ARG A 37 -18.32 5.44 0.78
CA ARG A 37 -17.00 4.77 0.95
C ARG A 37 -15.97 5.02 -0.16
N ALA A 38 -16.22 5.93 -1.09
CA ALA A 38 -15.39 6.31 -2.23
C ALA A 38 -14.37 7.43 -1.94
N THR A 39 -14.33 8.01 -0.74
CA THR A 39 -13.30 9.01 -0.34
C THR A 39 -12.46 8.53 0.83
N THR A 40 -12.17 7.24 0.90
CA THR A 40 -11.00 6.82 1.67
C THR A 40 -9.79 7.39 0.94
N ALA A 41 -9.06 8.34 1.54
CA ALA A 41 -7.80 8.88 1.02
C ALA A 41 -6.67 7.82 0.94
N THR A 42 -7.04 6.54 1.02
CA THR A 42 -6.24 5.38 0.65
C THR A 42 -6.29 5.23 -0.87
N VAL A 43 -5.60 6.14 -1.56
CA VAL A 43 -5.40 6.01 -3.01
C VAL A 43 -4.17 5.13 -3.19
N LEU A 44 -4.39 3.83 -3.38
CA LEU A 44 -3.35 2.93 -3.84
C LEU A 44 -3.49 2.82 -5.37
N PRO A 45 -2.40 2.94 -6.15
CA PRO A 45 -2.46 2.79 -7.61
C PRO A 45 -3.11 1.45 -7.99
N ALA A 46 -3.97 1.45 -9.01
CA ALA A 46 -4.70 0.24 -9.45
C ALA A 46 -3.78 -0.91 -9.91
N SER A 47 -2.54 -0.58 -10.26
CA SER A 47 -1.46 -1.49 -10.63
C SER A 47 -0.14 -0.79 -10.37
N GLY A 48 0.95 -1.53 -10.15
CA GLY A 48 2.26 -0.89 -10.08
C GLY A 48 2.66 -0.34 -8.70
N ILE A 49 1.99 -0.76 -7.62
CA ILE A 49 2.27 -0.38 -6.22
C ILE A 49 3.73 -0.62 -5.82
N ALA A 50 4.50 0.43 -5.57
CA ALA A 50 5.85 0.40 -4.97
C ALA A 50 5.79 0.61 -3.45
N GLY A 51 6.89 0.37 -2.74
CA GLY A 51 6.98 0.60 -1.29
C GLY A 51 6.67 2.06 -0.91
N ALA A 52 7.13 3.01 -1.71
CA ALA A 52 6.80 4.43 -1.53
C ALA A 52 5.30 4.74 -1.63
N ASP A 53 4.55 3.97 -2.43
CA ASP A 53 3.10 4.13 -2.54
C ASP A 53 2.37 3.61 -1.29
N VAL A 54 2.94 2.60 -0.62
CA VAL A 54 2.41 2.05 0.65
C VAL A 54 2.64 3.03 1.80
N ASP A 55 3.80 3.69 1.86
CA ASP A 55 4.12 4.73 2.85
C ASP A 55 3.21 5.97 2.75
N ALA A 56 2.74 6.27 1.54
CA ALA A 56 1.85 7.39 1.28
C ALA A 56 0.40 7.14 1.74
N VAL A 57 0.02 5.89 2.03
CA VAL A 57 -1.36 5.54 2.39
C VAL A 57 -1.77 6.17 3.72
N LYS A 58 -2.95 6.80 3.73
CA LYS A 58 -3.59 7.32 4.95
C LYS A 58 -4.86 6.53 5.27
N PHE A 59 -4.95 6.06 6.51
CA PHE A 59 -6.11 5.36 7.04
C PHE A 59 -6.93 6.27 7.96
N THR A 60 -8.25 6.09 7.97
CA THR A 60 -9.15 6.80 8.88
C THR A 60 -9.12 6.14 10.27
N GLN A 61 -9.07 6.94 11.33
CA GLN A 61 -9.07 6.44 12.71
C GLN A 61 -10.49 6.10 13.18
N VAL A 62 -10.66 4.95 13.86
CA VAL A 62 -11.92 4.49 14.43
C VAL A 62 -11.79 4.20 15.93
N LEU A 63 -12.83 4.49 16.73
CA LEU A 63 -12.86 4.37 18.20
C LEU A 63 -12.49 2.97 18.73
N ARG A 64 -12.72 1.94 17.92
CA ARG A 64 -12.16 0.59 18.10
C ARG A 64 -11.52 0.19 16.78
N GLY A 65 -10.19 0.15 16.77
CA GLY A 65 -9.40 -0.22 15.60
C GLY A 65 -8.11 -0.91 16.01
N TYR A 66 -7.35 -1.36 15.01
CA TYR A 66 -6.00 -1.86 15.23
C TYR A 66 -5.08 -0.73 15.71
N LYS A 67 -4.09 -1.08 16.51
CA LYS A 67 -3.13 -0.12 17.04
C LYS A 67 -2.32 0.45 15.88
N THR A 68 -2.29 1.77 15.76
CA THR A 68 -1.58 2.46 14.64
C THR A 68 -0.12 2.02 14.55
N SER A 69 0.59 1.88 15.68
CA SER A 69 1.99 1.42 15.68
C SER A 69 2.20 0.01 15.13
N GLU A 70 1.23 -0.89 15.31
CA GLU A 70 1.31 -2.26 14.77
C GLU A 70 1.06 -2.24 13.27
N VAL A 71 0.07 -1.46 12.82
CA VAL A 71 -0.24 -1.27 11.40
C VAL A 71 0.95 -0.62 10.68
N ASP A 72 1.54 0.43 11.23
CA ASP A 72 2.69 1.12 10.65
C ASP A 72 3.89 0.16 10.49
N TRP A 73 4.15 -0.68 11.50
CA TRP A 73 5.22 -1.68 11.43
C TRP A 73 4.97 -2.73 10.34
N VAL A 74 3.74 -3.21 10.20
CA VAL A 74 3.37 -4.18 9.16
C VAL A 74 3.51 -3.57 7.77
N LEU A 75 3.07 -2.33 7.58
CA LEU A 75 3.14 -1.63 6.30
C LEU A 75 4.58 -1.36 5.86
N ASP A 76 5.44 -0.90 6.78
CA ASP A 76 6.87 -0.70 6.50
C ASP A 76 7.57 -2.03 6.13
N ARG A 77 7.22 -3.13 6.80
CA ARG A 77 7.74 -4.45 6.44
C ARG A 77 7.27 -4.89 5.06
N LEU A 78 6.00 -4.69 4.73
CA LEU A 78 5.41 -5.05 3.44
C LEU A 78 5.96 -4.18 2.30
N GLY A 79 6.16 -2.88 2.52
CA GLY A 79 6.75 -1.97 1.53
C GLY A 79 8.15 -2.40 1.12
N ARG A 80 9.00 -2.75 2.10
CA ARG A 80 10.35 -3.27 1.85
C ARG A 80 10.36 -4.59 1.08
N GLU A 81 9.45 -5.50 1.41
CA GLU A 81 9.32 -6.79 0.71
C GLU A 81 8.87 -6.58 -0.74
N LEU A 82 7.91 -5.67 -0.96
CA LEU A 82 7.40 -5.33 -2.29
C LEU A 82 8.48 -4.73 -3.19
N ASP A 83 9.32 -3.85 -2.64
CA ASP A 83 10.47 -3.28 -3.36
C ASP A 83 11.52 -4.35 -3.69
N ALA A 84 11.79 -5.28 -2.77
CA ALA A 84 12.68 -6.40 -3.02
C ALA A 84 12.18 -7.29 -4.17
N LEU A 85 10.88 -7.66 -4.14
CA LEU A 85 10.27 -8.46 -5.22
C LEU A 85 10.30 -7.73 -6.57
N ARG A 86 10.04 -6.42 -6.58
CA ARG A 86 10.10 -5.62 -7.79
C ARG A 86 11.50 -5.53 -8.37
N SER A 87 12.51 -5.36 -7.52
CA SER A 87 13.90 -5.33 -7.97
C SER A 87 14.33 -6.66 -8.61
N GLN A 88 13.87 -7.79 -8.07
CA GLN A 88 14.09 -9.12 -8.64
C GLN A 88 13.37 -9.28 -9.99
N LEU A 89 12.11 -8.84 -10.09
CA LEU A 89 11.37 -8.88 -11.35
C LEU A 89 12.03 -8.01 -12.43
N ALA A 90 12.54 -6.82 -12.07
CA ALA A 90 13.29 -5.96 -12.97
C ALA A 90 14.58 -6.65 -13.45
N ALA A 91 15.34 -7.27 -12.54
CA ALA A 91 16.55 -8.01 -12.90
C ALA A 91 16.27 -9.19 -13.84
N VAL A 92 15.15 -9.88 -13.69
CA VAL A 92 14.75 -10.98 -14.59
C VAL A 92 14.32 -10.47 -15.97
N HIS A 93 13.60 -9.35 -16.04
CA HIS A 93 13.17 -8.78 -17.33
C HIS A 93 14.29 -8.08 -18.09
N GLU A 94 15.26 -7.52 -17.37
CA GLU A 94 16.41 -6.81 -17.96
C GLU A 94 17.59 -7.72 -18.24
N SER A 95 17.56 -8.97 -17.77
CA SER A 95 18.37 -10.03 -18.36
C SER A 95 17.79 -10.27 -19.76
N PRO A 96 18.40 -9.74 -20.83
CA PRO A 96 17.91 -10.04 -22.16
C PRO A 96 17.94 -11.55 -22.26
N ALA A 97 16.96 -12.14 -22.94
CA ALA A 97 17.09 -13.48 -23.41
C ALA A 97 18.43 -13.57 -24.18
N GLY A 98 19.49 -13.96 -23.48
CA GLY A 98 20.61 -14.66 -24.04
C GLY A 98 19.96 -15.91 -24.58
N ALA A 99 19.57 -15.82 -25.85
CA ALA A 99 19.06 -16.93 -26.60
C ALA A 99 19.95 -18.12 -26.25
N PRO A 100 19.41 -19.25 -25.76
CA PRO A 100 20.15 -20.47 -25.92
C PRO A 100 20.27 -20.64 -27.43
N GLU A 101 21.44 -20.29 -27.96
CA GLU A 101 21.92 -20.83 -29.21
C GLU A 101 22.01 -22.33 -28.97
N VAL A 102 20.85 -22.99 -29.12
CA VAL A 102 20.76 -24.41 -29.34
C VAL A 102 21.37 -24.57 -30.72
N GLU A 103 22.69 -24.63 -30.73
CA GLU A 103 23.50 -25.05 -31.85
C GLU A 103 22.90 -26.35 -32.34
N GLY A 104 22.21 -26.25 -33.47
CA GLY A 104 21.59 -27.36 -34.17
C GLY A 104 22.66 -28.32 -34.65
N THR A 105 23.21 -29.14 -33.75
CA THR A 105 23.78 -30.43 -34.10
C THR A 105 22.62 -31.43 -34.19
N HIS A 106 21.76 -31.22 -35.20
CA HIS A 106 20.79 -32.21 -35.61
C HIS A 106 21.27 -32.86 -36.90
N ALA A 107 21.55 -34.16 -36.77
CA ALA A 107 21.36 -35.16 -37.81
C ALA A 107 22.23 -35.05 -39.07
N ALA A 108 23.50 -35.47 -38.95
CA ALA A 108 24.25 -35.97 -40.08
C ALA A 108 25.28 -37.05 -39.68
N ASP A 109 24.92 -38.00 -38.81
CA ASP A 109 25.73 -39.25 -38.68
C ASP A 109 24.98 -40.40 -37.97
N VAL A 110 23.86 -40.87 -38.52
CA VAL A 110 23.21 -42.10 -38.01
C VAL A 110 22.95 -43.14 -39.12
N ASP A 111 23.46 -42.93 -40.35
CA ASP A 111 23.18 -43.82 -41.48
C ASP A 111 24.36 -44.71 -41.90
N ALA A 112 25.38 -44.89 -41.05
CA ALA A 112 26.60 -45.64 -41.41
C ALA A 112 26.83 -46.97 -40.66
N VAL A 113 25.95 -47.42 -39.75
CA VAL A 113 26.18 -48.66 -38.96
C VAL A 113 25.11 -49.74 -39.22
N ALA A 114 24.78 -49.96 -40.49
CA ALA A 114 23.85 -51.04 -40.89
C ALA A 114 24.40 -51.99 -41.97
N HIS A 115 25.73 -52.07 -42.17
CA HIS A 115 26.29 -52.95 -43.21
C HIS A 115 27.41 -53.90 -42.80
N ASP A 116 27.57 -54.21 -41.52
CA ASP A 116 28.50 -55.29 -41.13
C ASP A 116 27.95 -56.18 -40.03
N ARG A 117 27.11 -57.14 -40.44
CA ARG A 117 27.02 -58.43 -39.74
C ARG A 117 26.95 -59.56 -40.77
N PRO A 118 27.90 -60.51 -40.77
CA PRO A 118 27.87 -61.68 -41.65
C PRO A 118 26.76 -62.66 -41.24
N SER A 119 26.18 -63.29 -42.27
CA SER A 119 25.13 -64.31 -42.20
C SER A 119 25.56 -65.55 -41.38
N PRO A 120 24.67 -66.15 -40.57
CA PRO A 120 24.91 -67.48 -40.01
C PRO A 120 24.44 -68.59 -40.97
N THR A 121 25.34 -69.56 -41.18
CA THR A 121 25.19 -70.97 -41.63
C THR A 121 24.34 -71.30 -42.86
#